data_AF-M7AJ78-F1
#
_entry.id   AF-M7AJ78-F1
#
_cell.length_a   1.000
_cell.length_b   1.000
_cell.length_c   1.000
_cell.angle_alpha   90.00
_cell.angle_beta   90.00
_cell.angle_gamma   90.00
#
_symmetry.space_group_name_H-M   'P 1'
#
loop_
_entity.id
_entity.type
_entity.pdbx_description
1 polymer ?
#
loop_
_entity_poly.entity_id
_entity_poly.type
_entity_poly.pdbx_seq_one_letter_code
_entity_poly.pdbx_strand_id
1 'polypeptide(L)'
;MHDPYGQLQNSPSKGAGTQHHLEWGTYRGKHLEEPQLLHKMEQNPWLGFGAIAIAVLCSGFAGVYFEKVLKSSDTSLWVRNIQMYLSGIVVTLVGVYMSEGAQVLEKGFFYGYTYYVGFVILLASVGGLYTSIVVKYTDNIMKGFSAAAAIVLSTVASVMLFGLQITISFALGAFLVCISIYLYGLPRQDTTKIQPSLETVSSKEKLINM
;
A
#
# COMPACT_ATOMS: atom_id res chain seq x y z
N MET A 1 84.21 26.06 13.91
CA MET A 1 83.01 25.64 14.68
C MET A 1 82.98 24.12 14.59
N HIS A 2 83.61 23.35 15.50
CA HIS A 2 83.21 23.11 16.91
C HIS A 2 81.69 22.86 17.00
N ASP A 3 81.16 21.72 17.41
CA ASP A 3 81.62 20.72 18.41
C ASP A 3 80.88 19.36 18.19
N PRO A 4 81.14 18.28 18.96
CA PRO A 4 81.35 16.91 18.51
C PRO A 4 80.33 15.97 19.21
N TYR A 5 80.72 14.74 19.59
CA TYR A 5 79.96 13.65 20.23
C TYR A 5 79.41 12.60 19.25
N GLY A 6 80.30 11.65 18.93
CA GLY A 6 79.93 10.31 18.47
C GLY A 6 79.63 9.35 19.64
N GLN A 7 79.84 8.07 19.34
CA GLN A 7 79.67 6.83 20.14
C GLN A 7 78.35 6.10 19.78
N LEU A 8 78.36 5.11 18.88
CA LEU A 8 78.86 3.73 19.00
C LEU A 8 77.96 2.80 19.84
N GLN A 9 77.63 1.68 19.18
CA GLN A 9 77.45 0.33 19.73
C GLN A 9 76.29 0.09 20.71
N ASN A 10 75.29 -0.69 20.29
CA ASN A 10 75.00 -1.99 20.92
C ASN A 10 73.86 -2.72 20.22
N SER A 11 74.18 -3.84 19.58
CA SER A 11 73.25 -4.95 19.38
C SER A 11 73.60 -6.01 20.43
N PRO A 12 72.60 -6.58 21.12
CA PRO A 12 72.68 -8.01 21.35
C PRO A 12 71.37 -8.76 21.10
N SER A 13 71.54 -9.87 20.39
CA SER A 13 70.96 -11.20 20.62
C SER A 13 69.44 -11.38 20.79
N LYS A 14 68.87 -11.99 19.75
CA LYS A 14 68.11 -13.27 19.79
C LYS A 14 67.38 -13.61 21.09
N GLY A 15 66.06 -13.51 21.05
CA GLY A 15 65.14 -14.31 21.84
C GLY A 15 64.09 -14.92 20.92
N ALA A 16 64.21 -16.22 20.64
CA ALA A 16 63.18 -17.00 19.99
C ALA A 16 61.99 -17.13 20.94
N GLY A 17 60.84 -16.59 20.54
CA GLY A 17 59.60 -16.63 21.32
C GLY A 17 58.41 -16.44 20.38
N THR A 18 57.99 -17.55 19.81
CA THR A 18 56.71 -17.82 19.12
C THR A 18 55.64 -16.73 19.30
N GLN A 19 55.49 -15.85 18.31
CA GLN A 19 54.36 -14.93 18.19
C GLN A 19 53.48 -15.34 17.01
N HIS A 20 52.58 -16.30 17.25
CA HIS A 20 51.49 -16.69 16.35
C HIS A 20 50.14 -16.30 16.98
N HIS A 21 50.02 -15.07 17.51
CA HIS A 21 48.81 -14.66 18.24
C HIS A 21 48.40 -13.19 18.08
N LEU A 22 48.73 -12.53 16.96
CA LEU A 22 48.39 -11.11 16.78
C LEU A 22 47.77 -10.72 15.42
N GLU A 23 47.43 -11.66 14.54
CA GLU A 23 46.81 -11.31 13.23
C GLU A 23 45.27 -11.42 13.19
N TRP A 24 44.62 -11.92 14.24
CA TRP A 24 43.15 -12.07 14.26
C TRP A 24 42.37 -10.87 14.83
N GLY A 25 43.07 -9.85 15.33
CA GLY A 25 42.45 -8.63 15.87
C GLY A 25 42.01 -7.63 14.80
N THR A 26 42.67 -7.63 13.63
CA THR A 26 42.47 -6.60 12.60
C THR A 26 41.33 -6.93 11.62
N TYR A 27 40.99 -8.22 11.46
CA TYR A 27 39.90 -8.67 10.58
C TYR A 27 38.52 -8.64 11.24
N ARG A 28 38.44 -8.53 12.57
CA ARG A 28 37.17 -8.47 13.31
C ARG A 28 36.56 -7.06 13.39
N GLY A 29 37.27 -6.05 12.89
CA GLY A 29 36.84 -4.64 12.89
C GLY A 29 36.46 -4.08 11.52
N LYS A 30 36.42 -4.90 10.46
CA LYS A 30 36.18 -4.45 9.07
C LYS A 30 34.80 -4.80 8.48
N HIS A 31 33.88 -5.28 9.31
CA HIS A 31 32.50 -5.66 8.93
C HIS A 31 31.40 -4.80 9.58
N LEU A 32 31.78 -3.72 10.25
CA LEU A 32 30.86 -2.72 10.81
C LEU A 32 31.37 -1.39 10.26
N GLU A 33 30.48 -0.48 9.87
CA GLU A 33 30.76 0.73 9.06
C GLU A 33 30.73 0.51 7.53
N GLU A 34 29.77 -0.26 6.99
CA GLU A 34 29.14 0.25 5.76
C GLU A 34 28.39 1.52 6.21
N PRO A 35 28.72 2.72 5.69
CA PRO A 35 27.88 3.88 5.94
C PRO A 35 26.54 3.53 5.30
N GLN A 36 25.56 3.17 6.13
CA GLN A 36 24.19 3.19 5.68
C GLN A 36 23.95 4.64 5.23
N LEU A 37 24.02 4.88 3.92
CA LEU A 37 23.54 6.11 3.33
C LEU A 37 22.02 6.07 3.51
N LEU A 38 21.59 6.38 4.73
CA LEU A 38 20.24 6.80 5.04
C LEU A 38 20.08 8.05 4.20
N HIS A 39 19.58 7.86 2.98
CA HIS A 39 19.05 8.92 2.17
C HIS A 39 17.91 9.51 2.99
N LYS A 40 18.25 10.53 3.79
CA LYS A 40 17.35 11.22 4.69
C LYS A 40 16.46 12.07 3.78
N MET A 41 15.50 11.41 3.16
CA MET A 41 14.53 12.04 2.28
C MET A 41 13.82 13.08 3.13
N GLU A 42 13.86 14.34 2.69
CA GLU A 42 13.13 15.42 3.32
C GLU A 42 11.64 15.08 3.27
N GLN A 43 11.10 14.65 4.40
CA GLN A 43 9.69 14.29 4.49
C GLN A 43 8.87 15.58 4.47
N ASN A 44 7.97 15.69 3.51
CA ASN A 44 6.99 16.77 3.46
C ASN A 44 5.59 16.19 3.76
N PRO A 45 5.12 16.22 5.02
CA PRO A 45 3.83 15.67 5.40
C PRO A 45 2.67 16.32 4.66
N TRP A 46 2.74 17.62 4.35
CA TRP A 46 1.70 18.34 3.64
C TRP A 46 1.54 17.87 2.20
N LEU A 47 2.66 17.61 1.52
CA LEU A 47 2.65 16.98 0.20
C LEU A 47 2.05 15.58 0.27
N GLY A 48 2.40 14.81 1.31
CA GLY A 48 1.83 13.49 1.58
C GLY A 48 0.31 13.52 1.78
N PHE A 49 -0.20 14.42 2.61
CA PHE A 49 -1.65 14.59 2.82
C PHE A 49 -2.37 15.01 1.54
N GLY A 50 -1.78 15.92 0.75
CA GLY A 50 -2.31 16.32 -0.55
C GLY A 50 -2.40 15.14 -1.53
N ALA A 51 -1.34 14.32 -1.61
CA ALA A 51 -1.31 13.13 -2.44
C ALA A 51 -2.38 12.10 -2.01
N ILE A 52 -2.55 11.87 -0.70
CA ILE A 52 -3.57 10.96 -0.16
C ILE A 52 -4.97 11.47 -0.53
N ALA A 53 -5.24 12.77 -0.40
CA ALA A 53 -6.54 13.34 -0.74
C ALA A 53 -6.91 13.11 -2.21
N ILE A 54 -5.96 13.39 -3.12
CA ILE A 54 -6.14 13.14 -4.57
C ILE A 54 -6.34 11.64 -4.83
N ALA A 55 -5.56 10.78 -4.18
CA ALA A 55 -5.65 9.33 -4.34
C ALA A 55 -7.01 8.77 -3.88
N VAL A 56 -7.57 9.27 -2.77
CA VAL A 56 -8.88 8.85 -2.27
C VAL A 56 -10.00 9.24 -3.24
N LEU A 57 -9.96 10.47 -3.77
CA LEU A 57 -10.94 10.92 -4.77
C LEU A 57 -10.85 10.10 -6.06
N CYS A 58 -9.63 9.87 -6.55
CA CYS A 58 -9.38 9.06 -7.74
C CYS A 58 -9.85 7.61 -7.54
N SER A 59 -9.53 6.99 -6.40
CA SER A 59 -9.91 5.61 -6.07
C SER A 59 -11.43 5.43 -6.03
N GLY A 60 -12.14 6.37 -5.37
CA GLY A 60 -13.60 6.35 -5.33
C GLY A 60 -14.23 6.50 -6.72
N PHE A 61 -13.82 7.51 -7.49
CA PHE A 61 -14.35 7.76 -8.82
C PHE A 61 -14.05 6.63 -9.81
N ALA A 62 -12.78 6.22 -9.92
CA ALA A 62 -12.36 5.17 -10.84
C ALA A 62 -13.02 3.82 -10.50
N GLY A 63 -13.15 3.49 -9.21
CA GLY A 63 -13.83 2.27 -8.78
C GLY A 63 -15.30 2.22 -9.19
N VAL A 64 -16.05 3.31 -8.96
CA VAL A 64 -17.47 3.39 -9.33
C VAL A 64 -17.65 3.48 -10.86
N TYR A 65 -16.75 4.18 -11.56
CA TYR A 65 -16.76 4.23 -13.02
C TYR A 65 -16.50 2.86 -13.63
N PHE A 66 -15.49 2.13 -13.13
CA PHE A 66 -15.20 0.77 -13.56
C PHE A 66 -16.39 -0.16 -13.34
N GLU A 67 -17.00 -0.08 -12.15
CA GLU A 67 -18.22 -0.83 -11.83
C GLU A 67 -19.34 -0.54 -12.83
N LYS A 68 -19.59 0.75 -13.12
CA LYS A 68 -20.59 1.18 -14.11
C LYS A 68 -20.30 0.61 -15.50
N VAL A 69 -19.06 0.68 -15.98
CA VAL A 69 -18.67 0.15 -17.30
C VAL A 69 -18.76 -1.38 -17.33
N LEU A 70 -18.41 -2.05 -16.24
CA LEU A 70 -18.47 -3.50 -16.12
C LEU A 70 -19.91 -4.02 -16.12
N LYS A 71 -20.82 -3.33 -15.42
CA LYS A 71 -22.22 -3.76 -15.25
C LYS A 71 -23.20 -3.22 -16.30
N SER A 72 -22.77 -2.31 -17.18
CA SER A 72 -23.64 -1.70 -18.21
C SER A 72 -23.77 -2.52 -19.50
N SER A 73 -23.09 -3.65 -19.62
CA SER A 73 -23.12 -4.48 -20.83
C SER A 73 -22.83 -5.94 -20.52
N ASP A 74 -23.31 -6.86 -21.34
CA ASP A 74 -22.99 -8.30 -21.26
C ASP A 74 -21.57 -8.66 -21.77
N THR A 75 -20.72 -7.65 -21.97
CA THR A 75 -19.32 -7.86 -22.36
C THR A 75 -18.57 -8.59 -21.24
N SER A 76 -17.72 -9.55 -21.61
CA SER A 76 -16.96 -10.31 -20.62
C SER A 76 -16.05 -9.41 -19.77
N LEU A 77 -15.91 -9.76 -18.49
CA LEU A 77 -15.03 -9.04 -17.56
C LEU A 77 -13.60 -8.94 -18.09
N TRP A 78 -13.11 -10.02 -18.69
CA TRP A 78 -11.75 -10.07 -19.23
C TRP A 78 -11.54 -9.08 -20.36
N VAL A 79 -12.54 -8.90 -21.24
CA VAL A 79 -12.47 -7.89 -22.31
C VAL A 79 -12.48 -6.48 -21.73
N ARG A 80 -13.33 -6.20 -20.72
CA ARG A 80 -13.33 -4.89 -20.03
C ARG A 80 -12.00 -4.62 -19.33
N ASN A 81 -11.42 -5.61 -18.68
CA ASN A 81 -10.10 -5.52 -18.06
C ASN A 81 -9.01 -5.26 -19.10
N ILE A 82 -9.01 -5.98 -20.23
CA ILE A 82 -8.03 -5.75 -21.31
C ILE A 82 -8.15 -4.32 -21.86
N GLN A 83 -9.37 -3.86 -22.17
CA GLN A 83 -9.60 -2.48 -22.65
C GLN A 83 -9.05 -1.43 -21.67
N MET A 84 -9.34 -1.62 -20.39
CA MET A 84 -8.85 -0.74 -19.33
C MET A 84 -7.32 -0.79 -19.22
N TYR A 85 -6.73 -1.97 -19.11
CA TYR A 85 -5.29 -2.11 -18.91
C TYR A 85 -4.48 -1.66 -20.13
N LEU A 86 -4.97 -1.85 -21.35
CA LEU A 86 -4.33 -1.30 -22.55
C LEU A 86 -4.24 0.23 -22.48
N SER A 87 -5.34 0.90 -22.13
CA SER A 87 -5.30 2.35 -21.91
C SER A 87 -4.43 2.75 -20.72
N GLY A 88 -4.44 1.95 -19.64
CA GLY A 88 -3.62 2.15 -18.46
C GLY A 88 -2.12 2.09 -18.75
N ILE A 89 -1.67 1.12 -19.56
CA ILE A 89 -0.27 0.98 -19.98
C ILE A 89 0.19 2.24 -20.71
N VAL A 90 -0.61 2.76 -21.65
CA VAL A 90 -0.26 3.98 -22.38
C VAL A 90 -0.14 5.18 -21.43
N VAL A 91 -1.12 5.36 -20.55
CA VAL A 91 -1.14 6.49 -19.59
C VAL A 91 0.02 6.39 -18.59
N THR A 92 0.32 5.21 -18.06
CA THR A 92 1.42 5.05 -17.09
C THR A 92 2.78 5.19 -17.74
N LEU A 93 2.98 4.72 -18.98
CA LEU A 93 4.22 4.94 -19.72
C LEU A 93 4.46 6.43 -20.01
N VAL A 94 3.42 7.16 -20.41
CA VAL A 94 3.50 8.62 -20.58
C VAL A 94 3.82 9.29 -19.24
N GLY A 95 3.20 8.84 -18.13
CA GLY A 95 3.49 9.34 -16.79
C GLY A 95 4.94 9.13 -16.36
N VAL A 96 5.52 7.95 -16.66
CA VAL A 96 6.95 7.67 -16.43
C VAL A 96 7.82 8.58 -17.29
N TYR A 97 7.50 8.74 -18.57
CA TYR A 97 8.26 9.61 -19.47
C TYR A 97 8.25 11.08 -18.99
N MET A 98 7.09 11.58 -18.54
CA MET A 98 6.96 12.96 -18.05
C MET A 98 7.63 13.19 -16.69
N SER A 99 7.60 12.21 -15.79
CA SER A 99 8.13 12.36 -14.43
C SER A 99 9.63 12.04 -14.34
N GLU A 100 10.06 10.96 -14.99
CA GLU A 100 11.36 10.32 -14.76
C GLU A 100 12.08 9.94 -16.07
N GLY A 101 11.59 10.40 -17.22
CA GLY A 101 12.08 9.98 -18.55
C GLY A 101 13.59 10.13 -18.76
N ALA A 102 14.20 11.20 -18.23
CA ALA A 102 15.64 11.42 -18.31
C ALA A 102 16.45 10.33 -17.56
N GLN A 103 16.00 9.95 -16.36
CA GLN A 103 16.66 8.91 -15.56
C GLN A 103 16.47 7.52 -16.19
N VAL A 104 15.29 7.26 -16.75
CA VAL A 104 14.98 6.03 -17.47
C VAL A 104 15.83 5.88 -18.73
N LEU A 105 16.10 6.98 -19.45
CA LEU A 105 16.95 6.95 -20.64
C LEU A 105 18.42 6.71 -20.31
N GLU A 106 18.90 7.29 -19.19
CA GLU A 106 20.29 7.16 -18.75
C GLU A 106 20.60 5.77 -18.16
N LYS A 107 19.71 5.25 -17.28
CA LYS A 107 19.96 4.03 -16.50
C LYS A 107 19.23 2.80 -17.04
N GLY A 108 18.23 3.00 -17.90
CA GLY A 108 17.33 1.97 -18.40
C GLY A 108 16.08 1.80 -17.52
N PHE A 109 14.97 1.37 -18.14
CA PHE A 109 13.66 1.20 -17.47
C PHE A 109 13.67 0.17 -16.34
N PHE A 110 14.46 -0.89 -16.46
CA PHE A 110 14.52 -1.98 -15.48
C PHE A 110 15.67 -1.81 -14.46
N TYR A 111 16.23 -0.61 -14.35
CA TYR A 111 17.30 -0.34 -13.40
C TYR A 111 16.83 -0.55 -11.96
N GLY A 112 17.58 -1.32 -11.17
CA GLY A 112 17.27 -1.59 -9.76
C GLY A 112 16.17 -2.62 -9.51
N TYR A 113 15.71 -3.34 -10.55
CA TYR A 113 14.75 -4.43 -10.37
C TYR A 113 15.40 -5.60 -9.63
N THR A 114 14.86 -5.93 -8.47
CA THR A 114 15.24 -7.11 -7.69
C THR A 114 14.11 -8.14 -7.69
N TYR A 115 14.37 -9.35 -7.18
CA TYR A 115 13.33 -10.37 -7.00
C TYR A 115 12.13 -9.86 -6.19
N TYR A 116 12.37 -8.99 -5.20
CA TYR A 116 11.29 -8.36 -4.42
C TYR A 116 10.43 -7.42 -5.25
N VAL A 117 11.02 -6.64 -6.17
CA VAL A 117 10.26 -5.77 -7.08
C VAL A 117 9.36 -6.62 -7.98
N GLY A 118 9.90 -7.71 -8.54
CA GLY A 118 9.10 -8.66 -9.33
C GLY A 118 7.94 -9.26 -8.53
N PHE A 119 8.18 -9.62 -7.27
CA PHE A 119 7.14 -10.12 -6.37
C PHE A 119 6.04 -9.09 -6.11
N VAL A 120 6.40 -7.82 -5.85
CA VAL A 120 5.43 -6.74 -5.65
C VAL A 120 4.59 -6.50 -6.91
N ILE A 121 5.21 -6.52 -8.10
CA ILE A 121 4.49 -6.39 -9.37
C ILE A 121 3.50 -7.54 -9.56
N LEU A 122 3.89 -8.77 -9.24
CA LEU A 122 3.01 -9.93 -9.30
C LEU A 122 1.84 -9.80 -8.33
N LEU A 123 2.10 -9.42 -7.07
CA LEU A 123 1.05 -9.20 -6.07
C LEU A 123 0.07 -8.09 -6.49
N ALA A 124 0.58 -6.98 -7.02
CA ALA A 124 -0.25 -5.90 -7.52
C ALA A 124 -1.12 -6.35 -8.70
N SER A 125 -0.56 -7.14 -9.61
CA SER A 125 -1.28 -7.67 -10.78
C SER A 125 -2.39 -8.64 -10.37
N VAL A 126 -2.08 -9.61 -9.50
CA VAL A 126 -3.06 -10.57 -8.97
C VAL A 126 -4.15 -9.85 -8.15
N GLY A 127 -3.75 -8.89 -7.31
CA GLY A 127 -4.68 -8.09 -6.51
C GLY A 127 -5.62 -7.25 -7.37
N GLY A 128 -5.14 -6.68 -8.48
CA GLY A 128 -5.95 -5.96 -9.45
C GLY A 128 -6.99 -6.85 -10.13
N LEU A 129 -6.57 -8.04 -10.60
CA LEU A 129 -7.48 -9.02 -11.20
C LEU A 129 -8.54 -9.52 -10.20
N TYR A 130 -8.12 -9.85 -8.97
CA TYR A 130 -9.03 -10.26 -7.91
C TYR A 130 -10.04 -9.16 -7.58
N THR A 131 -9.58 -7.91 -7.51
CA THR A 131 -10.45 -6.74 -7.29
C THR A 131 -11.50 -6.61 -8.39
N SER A 132 -11.15 -6.81 -9.66
CA SER A 132 -12.13 -6.79 -10.75
C SER A 132 -13.19 -7.87 -10.59
N ILE A 133 -12.79 -9.09 -10.20
CA ILE A 133 -13.71 -10.20 -9.97
C ILE A 133 -14.66 -9.88 -8.82
N VAL A 134 -14.16 -9.35 -7.70
CA VAL A 134 -14.98 -8.92 -6.57
C VAL A 134 -16.01 -7.89 -7.02
N VAL A 135 -15.60 -6.83 -7.73
CA VAL A 135 -16.52 -5.78 -8.23
C VAL A 135 -17.53 -6.30 -9.27
N LYS A 136 -17.26 -7.44 -9.91
CA LYS A 136 -18.24 -8.10 -10.78
C LYS A 136 -19.38 -8.71 -10.00
N TYR A 137 -19.05 -9.42 -8.91
CA TYR A 137 -20.00 -10.20 -8.12
C TYR A 137 -20.59 -9.41 -6.94
N THR A 138 -19.96 -8.30 -6.57
CA THR A 138 -20.39 -7.39 -5.52
C THR A 138 -20.43 -5.96 -6.06
N ASP A 139 -20.55 -4.98 -5.18
CA ASP A 139 -20.40 -3.56 -5.52
C ASP A 139 -19.10 -2.99 -4.94
N ASN A 140 -18.67 -1.82 -5.41
CA ASN A 140 -17.45 -1.16 -4.92
C ASN A 140 -17.52 -0.81 -3.42
N ILE A 141 -18.73 -0.66 -2.85
CA ILE A 141 -18.95 -0.46 -1.41
C ILE A 141 -18.72 -1.75 -0.63
N MET A 142 -19.33 -2.86 -1.07
CA MET A 142 -19.16 -4.17 -0.41
C MET A 142 -17.71 -4.64 -0.44
N LYS A 143 -16.95 -4.33 -1.51
CA LYS A 143 -15.51 -4.57 -1.57
C LYS A 143 -14.76 -3.99 -0.36
N GLY A 144 -15.09 -2.77 0.05
CA GLY A 144 -14.48 -2.11 1.20
C GLY A 144 -14.80 -2.83 2.52
N PHE A 145 -16.08 -3.18 2.73
CA PHE A 145 -16.50 -3.93 3.91
C PHE A 145 -15.87 -5.33 3.97
N SER A 146 -15.82 -6.05 2.84
CA SER A 146 -15.19 -7.37 2.76
C SER A 146 -13.69 -7.31 3.03
N ALA A 147 -12.99 -6.29 2.53
CA ALA A 147 -11.56 -6.11 2.80
C ALA A 147 -11.31 -5.81 4.30
N ALA A 148 -12.12 -4.94 4.91
CA ALA A 148 -12.03 -4.65 6.34
C ALA A 148 -12.29 -5.90 7.20
N ALA A 149 -13.33 -6.68 6.86
CA ALA A 149 -13.62 -7.95 7.53
C ALA A 149 -12.47 -8.96 7.38
N ALA A 150 -11.88 -9.06 6.18
CA ALA A 150 -10.76 -9.94 5.91
C ALA A 150 -9.53 -9.58 6.76
N ILE A 151 -9.24 -8.29 6.95
CA ILE A 151 -8.16 -7.82 7.84
C ILE A 151 -8.46 -8.24 9.28
N VAL A 152 -9.68 -8.01 9.78
CA VAL A 152 -10.06 -8.39 11.15
C VAL A 152 -9.91 -9.89 11.37
N LEU A 153 -10.47 -10.71 10.48
CA LEU A 153 -10.42 -12.17 10.58
C LEU A 153 -8.98 -12.70 10.47
N SER A 154 -8.18 -12.15 9.56
CA SER A 154 -6.77 -12.56 9.38
C SER A 154 -5.94 -12.25 10.63
N THR A 155 -6.18 -11.11 11.27
CA THR A 155 -5.51 -10.77 12.53
C THR A 155 -5.96 -11.69 13.66
N VAL A 156 -7.25 -11.98 13.80
CA VAL A 156 -7.76 -12.92 14.82
C VAL A 156 -7.13 -14.31 14.64
N ALA A 157 -7.09 -14.82 13.41
CA ALA A 157 -6.41 -16.07 13.11
C ALA A 157 -4.92 -16.01 13.47
N SER A 158 -4.26 -14.88 13.20
CA SER A 158 -2.85 -14.68 13.54
C SER A 158 -2.58 -14.65 15.05
N VAL A 159 -3.51 -14.13 15.86
CA VAL A 159 -3.43 -14.23 17.33
C VAL A 159 -3.50 -15.68 17.78
N MET A 160 -4.47 -16.43 17.24
CA MET A 160 -4.69 -17.82 17.66
C MET A 160 -3.55 -18.75 17.24
N LEU A 161 -2.98 -18.54 16.04
CA LEU A 161 -1.95 -19.40 15.46
C LEU A 161 -0.52 -19.02 15.89
N PHE A 162 -0.23 -17.73 16.02
CA PHE A 162 1.13 -17.22 16.23
C PHE A 162 1.31 -16.45 17.55
N GLY A 163 0.26 -16.31 18.36
CA GLY A 163 0.33 -15.57 19.62
C GLY A 163 0.55 -14.06 19.44
N LEU A 164 0.11 -13.50 18.31
CA LEU A 164 0.24 -12.07 18.02
C LEU A 164 -0.45 -11.22 19.10
N GLN A 165 0.23 -10.19 19.61
CA GLN A 165 -0.36 -9.26 20.57
C GLN A 165 -1.16 -8.16 19.85
N ILE A 166 -2.45 -8.04 20.19
CA ILE A 166 -3.36 -7.03 19.63
C ILE A 166 -3.34 -5.76 20.50
N THR A 167 -3.45 -4.60 19.86
CA THR A 167 -3.62 -3.30 20.53
C THR A 167 -5.09 -3.00 20.83
N ILE A 168 -5.37 -2.21 21.87
CA ILE A 168 -6.74 -1.80 22.22
C ILE A 168 -7.40 -1.03 21.06
N SER A 169 -6.65 -0.20 20.33
CA SER A 169 -7.13 0.51 19.14
C SER A 169 -7.60 -0.44 18.04
N PHE A 170 -6.89 -1.55 17.82
CA PHE A 170 -7.32 -2.57 16.86
C PHE A 170 -8.59 -3.28 17.35
N ALA A 171 -8.69 -3.63 18.63
CA ALA A 171 -9.88 -4.26 19.18
C ALA A 171 -11.14 -3.38 19.04
N LEU A 172 -11.02 -2.08 19.34
CA LEU A 172 -12.08 -1.10 19.12
C LEU A 172 -12.42 -0.95 17.63
N GLY A 173 -11.41 -0.88 16.75
CA GLY A 173 -11.61 -0.82 15.31
C GLY A 173 -12.34 -2.06 14.76
N ALA A 174 -11.94 -3.25 15.20
CA ALA A 174 -12.57 -4.51 14.82
C ALA A 174 -14.05 -4.57 15.25
N PHE A 175 -14.35 -4.12 16.47
CA PHE A 175 -15.72 -4.03 16.96
C PHE A 175 -16.58 -3.06 16.11
N LEU A 176 -16.05 -1.90 15.75
CA LEU A 176 -16.73 -0.94 14.88
C LEU A 176 -16.96 -1.50 13.47
N VAL A 177 -16.00 -2.24 12.90
CA VAL A 177 -16.17 -2.92 11.61
C VAL A 177 -17.32 -3.93 11.68
N CYS A 178 -17.39 -4.75 12.75
CA CYS A 178 -18.48 -5.71 12.94
C CYS A 178 -19.86 -5.03 13.03
N ILE A 179 -19.98 -3.95 13.80
CA ILE A 179 -21.22 -3.17 13.88
C ILE A 179 -21.59 -2.58 12.52
N SER A 180 -20.61 -2.00 11.81
CA SER A 180 -20.86 -1.35 10.52
C SER A 180 -21.37 -2.33 9.47
N ILE A 181 -20.79 -3.53 9.40
CA ILE A 181 -21.25 -4.61 8.51
C ILE A 181 -22.66 -5.06 8.89
N TYR A 182 -22.94 -5.23 10.18
CA TYR A 182 -24.26 -5.61 10.66
C TYR A 182 -25.33 -4.57 10.28
N LEU A 183 -25.05 -3.28 10.52
CA LEU A 183 -25.97 -2.18 10.18
C LEU A 183 -26.18 -2.06 8.66
N TYR A 184 -25.13 -2.27 7.85
CA TYR A 184 -25.24 -2.24 6.40
C TYR A 184 -26.12 -3.38 5.85
N GLY A 185 -26.14 -4.54 6.53
CA GLY A 185 -26.95 -5.70 6.15
C GLY A 185 -28.43 -5.64 6.60
N LEU A 186 -28.84 -4.64 7.39
CA LEU A 186 -30.22 -4.52 7.82
C LEU A 186 -31.15 -4.21 6.62
N PRO A 187 -32.37 -4.78 6.59
CA PRO A 187 -33.34 -4.48 5.55
C PRO A 187 -33.61 -2.97 5.50
N ARG A 188 -33.51 -2.37 4.30
CA ARG A 188 -33.92 -0.98 4.12
C ARG A 188 -35.41 -0.87 4.45
N GLN A 189 -35.75 -0.08 5.48
CA GLN A 189 -37.12 0.34 5.68
C GLN A 189 -37.50 1.27 4.53
N ASP A 190 -38.41 0.81 3.66
CA ASP A 190 -38.93 1.58 2.53
C ASP A 190 -39.58 2.88 3.02
N THR A 191 -38.80 3.95 3.08
CA THR A 191 -39.29 5.29 3.42
C THR A 191 -40.10 5.91 2.27
N THR A 192 -40.29 5.18 1.16
CA THR A 192 -41.14 5.55 0.01
C THR A 192 -42.64 5.49 0.33
N LYS A 193 -43.05 4.98 1.49
CA LYS A 193 -44.43 5.16 2.00
C LYS A 193 -44.58 6.48 2.77
N ILE A 194 -44.21 7.61 2.18
CA ILE A 194 -44.85 8.87 2.58
C ILE A 194 -46.26 8.84 1.96
N GLN A 195 -47.25 8.81 2.84
CA GLN A 195 -48.68 8.65 2.59
C GLN A 195 -49.22 9.36 1.33
N PRO A 196 -49.78 8.65 0.35
CA PRO A 196 -50.78 9.20 -0.53
C PRO A 196 -52.17 8.82 0.01
N SER A 197 -52.69 9.49 1.03
CA SER A 197 -54.12 9.29 1.38
C SER A 197 -54.88 10.38 2.14
N LEU A 198 -54.28 11.51 2.55
CA LEU A 198 -55.07 12.55 3.25
C LEU A 198 -55.42 13.79 2.41
N GLU A 199 -54.69 14.11 1.34
CA GLU A 199 -55.06 15.25 0.46
C GLU A 199 -56.16 14.91 -0.56
N THR A 200 -56.23 13.66 -1.03
CA THR A 200 -57.19 13.26 -2.06
C THR A 200 -58.62 13.11 -1.52
N VAL A 201 -58.78 12.79 -0.23
CA VAL A 201 -60.10 12.70 0.41
C VAL A 201 -60.64 14.11 0.69
N SER A 202 -59.80 15.01 1.24
CA SER A 202 -60.20 16.40 1.52
C SER A 202 -60.58 17.19 0.26
N SER A 203 -59.87 16.97 -0.86
CA SER A 203 -60.17 17.63 -2.14
C SER A 203 -61.44 17.11 -2.81
N LYS A 204 -61.73 15.79 -2.70
CA LYS A 204 -62.98 15.23 -3.24
C LYS A 204 -64.20 15.62 -2.41
N GLU A 205 -64.07 15.70 -1.09
CA GLU A 205 -65.17 16.10 -0.21
C GLU A 205 -65.53 17.59 -0.37
N LYS A 206 -64.55 18.46 -0.63
CA LYS A 206 -64.77 19.88 -0.95
C LYS A 206 -65.46 20.11 -2.30
N LEU A 207 -65.20 19.26 -3.29
CA LEU A 207 -65.81 19.38 -4.63
C LEU A 207 -67.22 18.79 -4.70
N ILE A 208 -67.62 17.94 -3.77
CA ILE A 208 -68.96 17.36 -3.70
C ILE A 208 -69.94 18.29 -2.94
N ASN A 209 -69.42 19.18 -2.09
CA ASN A 209 -70.21 20.07 -1.23
C ASN A 209 -70.28 21.53 -1.73
N MET A 210 -69.95 21.80 -3.00
CA MET A 210 -70.08 23.11 -3.66
C MET A 210 -71.00 23.00 -4.87
#